data_AF-A0A0W8E4L4-F1
#
_entry.id   AF-A0A0W8E4L4-F1
#
_cell.length_a   1.000
_cell.length_b   1.000
_cell.length_c   1.000
_cell.angle_alpha   90.00
_cell.angle_beta   90.00
_cell.angle_gamma   90.00
#
_symmetry.space_group_name_H-M   'P 1'
#
loop_
_entity.id
_entity.type
_entity.pdbx_description
1 polymer ?
#
loop_
_entity_poly.entity_id
_entity_poly.type
_entity_poly.pdbx_seq_one_letter_code
_entity_poly.pdbx_strand_id
1 'polypeptide(L)'
;MEEKQAVKPELRVFVIYVLILLAIGSLLLVMLLNQKPVNISIPYTIELVEDSSTPDAIQYTWHVVVQEPVRILDLRYTAERLIEEAQAGSSFNALEIMIYDYPEYIGYGYTLARVVFAPEGDLRKANTIKPGDYDQMSIQWDLREKIWEKQLSQDEVVIWKAWQDYYSEQAVKEAMPDKNLISEVIADTYNMEPSDIDAIRLKQEYWRYANFDYITR
;
A
#
# COMPACT_ATOMS: atom_id res chain seq x y z
N MET A 1 15.70 -49.60 52.93
CA MET A 1 14.79 -50.50 52.19
C MET A 1 13.77 -49.60 51.52
N GLU A 2 14.03 -49.20 50.27
CA GLU A 2 13.09 -48.36 49.51
C GLU A 2 12.16 -49.27 48.71
N GLU A 3 10.89 -49.29 49.09
CA GLU A 3 9.83 -50.00 48.40
C GLU A 3 9.51 -49.23 47.10
N LYS A 4 10.00 -49.73 45.96
CA LYS A 4 9.67 -49.17 44.64
C LYS A 4 8.19 -49.42 44.37
N GLN A 5 7.36 -48.41 44.63
CA GLN A 5 5.94 -48.42 44.31
C GLN A 5 5.75 -48.63 42.79
N ALA A 6 5.27 -49.82 42.43
CA ALA A 6 4.96 -50.14 41.04
C ALA A 6 3.79 -49.27 40.57
N VAL A 7 4.06 -48.39 39.61
CA VAL A 7 3.02 -47.56 38.98
C VAL A 7 1.96 -48.48 38.38
N LYS A 8 0.72 -48.37 38.88
CA LYS A 8 -0.43 -49.18 38.44
C LYS A 8 -0.59 -49.07 36.92
N PRO A 9 -0.87 -50.18 36.21
CA PRO A 9 -0.97 -50.19 34.74
C PRO A 9 -2.01 -49.19 34.21
N GLU A 10 -3.09 -48.96 34.96
CA GLU A 10 -4.12 -47.95 34.65
C GLU A 10 -3.56 -46.51 34.63
N LEU A 11 -2.62 -46.19 35.52
CA LEU A 11 -1.98 -44.88 35.57
C LEU A 11 -1.03 -44.68 34.37
N ARG A 12 -0.39 -45.75 33.88
CA ARG A 12 0.47 -45.68 32.68
C ARG A 12 -0.35 -45.39 31.43
N VAL A 13 -1.50 -46.04 31.28
CA VAL A 13 -2.42 -45.81 30.16
C VAL A 13 -2.93 -44.37 30.20
N PHE A 14 -3.35 -43.89 31.38
CA PHE A 14 -3.80 -42.50 31.55
C PHE A 14 -2.74 -41.48 31.16
N VAL A 15 -1.48 -41.65 31.61
CA VAL A 15 -0.37 -40.76 31.26
C VAL A 15 -0.10 -40.73 29.76
N ILE A 16 -0.18 -41.88 29.06
CA ILE A 16 -0.02 -41.95 27.61
C ILE A 16 -1.12 -41.16 26.90
N TYR A 17 -2.38 -41.28 27.32
CA TYR A 17 -3.49 -40.51 26.74
C TYR A 17 -3.31 -39.00 26.92
N VAL A 18 -2.87 -38.55 28.10
CA VAL A 18 -2.62 -37.12 28.36
C VAL A 18 -1.51 -36.59 27.46
N LEU A 19 -0.42 -37.34 27.29
CA LEU A 19 0.69 -36.94 26.41
C LEU A 19 0.26 -36.86 24.94
N ILE A 20 -0.56 -37.80 24.47
CA ILE A 20 -1.11 -37.77 23.11
C ILE A 20 -2.01 -36.54 22.92
N LEU A 21 -2.87 -36.23 23.88
CA LEU A 21 -3.74 -35.04 23.80
C LEU A 21 -2.94 -33.73 23.79
N LEU A 22 -1.86 -33.63 24.57
CA LEU A 22 -0.95 -32.48 24.55
C LEU A 22 -0.20 -32.36 23.20
N ALA A 23 0.24 -33.47 22.62
CA ALA A 23 0.88 -33.49 21.31
C ALA A 23 -0.09 -33.07 20.18
N ILE A 24 -1.34 -33.53 20.23
CA ILE A 24 -2.38 -33.12 19.27
C ILE A 24 -2.73 -31.64 19.46
N GLY A 25 -2.90 -31.18 20.70
CA GLY A 25 -3.21 -29.78 21.00
C GLY A 25 -2.11 -28.81 20.55
N SER A 26 -0.84 -29.18 20.76
CA SER A 26 0.31 -28.39 20.28
C SER A 26 0.41 -28.39 18.76
N LEU A 27 0.16 -29.52 18.09
CA LEU A 27 0.13 -29.58 16.63
C LEU A 27 -1.00 -28.72 16.03
N LEU A 28 -2.19 -28.76 16.63
CA LEU A 28 -3.32 -27.91 16.21
C LEU A 28 -3.01 -26.43 16.43
N LEU A 29 -2.39 -26.07 17.56
CA LEU A 29 -1.96 -24.69 17.81
C LEU A 29 -0.93 -24.22 16.77
N VAL A 30 0.06 -25.06 16.43
CA VAL A 30 1.02 -24.75 15.36
C VAL A 30 0.32 -24.59 14.02
N MET A 31 -0.65 -25.44 13.68
CA MET A 31 -1.43 -25.31 12.44
C MET A 31 -2.27 -24.02 12.42
N LEU A 32 -2.89 -23.64 13.54
CA LEU A 32 -3.62 -22.37 13.69
C LEU A 32 -2.69 -21.17 13.55
N LEU A 33 -1.50 -21.22 14.15
CA LEU A 33 -0.49 -20.17 14.06
C LEU A 33 0.18 -20.08 12.67
N ASN A 34 0.21 -21.19 11.91
CA ASN A 34 0.76 -21.25 10.56
C ASN A 34 -0.26 -20.99 9.45
N GLN A 35 -1.53 -20.69 9.75
CA GLN A 35 -2.43 -20.23 8.72
C GLN A 35 -1.93 -18.88 8.22
N LYS A 36 -1.45 -18.85 6.96
CA LYS A 36 -1.19 -17.58 6.28
C LYS A 36 -2.48 -16.78 6.37
N PRO A 37 -2.43 -15.55 6.87
CA PRO A 37 -3.63 -14.75 7.01
C PRO A 37 -4.28 -14.59 5.64
N VAL A 38 -5.59 -14.83 5.56
CA VAL A 38 -6.37 -14.69 4.33
C VAL A 38 -6.20 -13.26 3.81
N ASN A 39 -5.96 -13.10 2.51
CA ASN A 39 -5.94 -11.78 1.89
C ASN A 39 -7.36 -11.24 1.85
N ILE A 40 -7.57 -10.04 2.39
CA ILE A 40 -8.89 -9.43 2.49
C ILE A 40 -8.88 -8.18 1.62
N SER A 41 -9.96 -7.95 0.88
CA SER A 41 -10.14 -6.69 0.16
C SER A 41 -10.32 -5.58 1.19
N ILE A 42 -9.44 -4.60 1.16
CA ILE A 42 -9.49 -3.45 2.07
C ILE A 42 -10.61 -2.49 1.61
N PRO A 43 -11.26 -1.76 2.53
CA PRO A 43 -12.13 -0.64 2.17
C PRO A 43 -11.34 0.41 1.39
N TYR A 44 -11.90 0.89 0.29
CA TYR A 44 -11.28 1.92 -0.55
C TYR A 44 -12.33 2.86 -1.15
N THR A 45 -11.87 4.02 -1.60
CA THR A 45 -12.62 4.93 -2.48
C THR A 45 -11.83 5.15 -3.77
N ILE A 46 -12.53 5.25 -4.90
CA ILE A 46 -11.93 5.74 -6.16
C ILE A 46 -12.23 7.24 -6.20
N GLU A 47 -11.24 8.06 -5.87
CA GLU A 47 -11.40 9.51 -5.76
C GLU A 47 -11.37 10.21 -7.12
N LEU A 48 -10.60 9.66 -8.07
CA LEU A 48 -10.43 10.23 -9.39
C LEU A 48 -10.20 9.12 -10.42
N VAL A 49 -10.83 9.27 -11.58
CA VAL A 49 -10.56 8.49 -12.79
C VAL A 49 -10.11 9.45 -13.86
N GLU A 50 -8.86 9.34 -14.28
CA GLU A 50 -8.30 10.12 -15.38
C GLU A 50 -8.37 9.30 -16.67
N ASP A 51 -8.90 9.92 -17.72
CA ASP A 51 -8.87 9.38 -19.07
C ASP A 51 -7.71 10.02 -19.84
N SER A 52 -6.66 9.23 -20.06
CA SER A 52 -5.49 9.62 -20.85
C SER A 52 -5.50 8.98 -22.25
N SER A 53 -6.69 8.56 -22.71
CA SER A 53 -6.86 7.92 -24.01
C SER A 53 -6.43 8.83 -25.16
N THR A 54 -5.83 8.18 -26.15
CA THR A 54 -5.45 8.77 -27.44
C THR A 54 -6.26 8.09 -28.54
N PRO A 55 -6.24 8.59 -29.78
CA PRO A 55 -6.90 7.90 -30.91
C PRO A 55 -6.47 6.43 -31.08
N ASP A 56 -5.25 6.10 -30.65
CA ASP A 56 -4.64 4.78 -30.86
C ASP A 56 -4.66 3.86 -29.62
N ALA A 57 -5.03 4.39 -28.45
CA ALA A 57 -5.04 3.61 -27.20
C ALA A 57 -5.99 4.19 -26.15
N ILE A 58 -6.80 3.33 -25.54
CA ILE A 58 -7.67 3.64 -24.40
C ILE A 58 -6.90 3.40 -23.11
N GLN A 59 -6.66 4.46 -22.34
CA GLN A 59 -5.85 4.40 -21.11
C GLN A 59 -6.56 5.11 -19.96
N TYR A 60 -6.63 4.43 -18.82
CA TYR A 60 -7.21 4.97 -17.59
C TYR A 60 -6.20 4.98 -16.47
N THR A 61 -6.25 6.02 -15.64
CA THR A 61 -5.58 6.06 -14.34
C THR A 61 -6.63 6.18 -13.24
N TRP A 62 -6.65 5.22 -12.32
CA TRP A 62 -7.53 5.20 -11.17
C TRP A 62 -6.75 5.62 -9.92
N HIS A 63 -7.24 6.66 -9.25
CA HIS A 63 -6.68 7.14 -7.99
C HIS A 63 -7.52 6.59 -6.84
N VAL A 64 -6.91 5.70 -6.07
CA VAL A 64 -7.57 4.92 -5.03
C VAL A 64 -7.04 5.32 -3.67
N VAL A 65 -7.94 5.61 -2.73
CA VAL A 65 -7.57 5.98 -1.35
C VAL A 65 -7.95 4.87 -0.39
N VAL A 66 -7.05 4.56 0.54
CA VAL A 66 -7.23 3.58 1.62
C VAL A 66 -6.88 4.26 2.94
N GLN A 67 -7.85 4.39 3.84
CA GLN A 67 -7.73 5.23 5.05
C GLN A 67 -7.28 4.47 6.30
N GLU A 68 -6.96 3.19 6.20
CA GLU A 68 -6.57 2.35 7.33
C GLU A 68 -5.20 1.71 7.13
N PRO A 69 -4.51 1.32 8.22
CA PRO A 69 -3.30 0.53 8.11
C PRO A 69 -3.52 -0.78 7.37
N VAL A 70 -2.82 -0.95 6.25
CA VAL A 70 -2.96 -2.13 5.39
C VAL A 70 -1.65 -2.85 5.15
N ARG A 71 -1.76 -4.16 4.96
CA ARG A 71 -0.64 -5.03 4.62
C ARG A 71 -0.40 -5.02 3.13
N ILE A 72 0.86 -5.21 2.73
CA ILE A 72 1.24 -5.24 1.31
C ILE A 72 0.50 -6.33 0.50
N LEU A 73 0.18 -7.47 1.14
CA LEU A 73 -0.58 -8.55 0.51
C LEU A 73 -2.05 -8.18 0.28
N ASP A 74 -2.65 -7.40 1.19
CA ASP A 74 -4.03 -6.93 1.02
C ASP A 74 -4.10 -5.86 -0.06
N LEU A 75 -3.10 -4.96 -0.14
CA LEU A 75 -2.96 -3.99 -1.24
C LEU A 75 -2.87 -4.68 -2.60
N ARG A 76 -2.05 -5.73 -2.70
CA ARG A 76 -1.94 -6.54 -3.92
C ARG A 76 -3.30 -7.13 -4.31
N TYR A 77 -3.96 -7.78 -3.36
CA TYR A 77 -5.26 -8.42 -3.60
C TYR A 77 -6.34 -7.40 -4.01
N THR A 78 -6.39 -6.23 -3.36
CA THR A 78 -7.28 -5.14 -3.76
C THR A 78 -6.99 -4.65 -5.17
N ALA A 79 -5.72 -4.50 -5.56
CA ALA A 79 -5.37 -4.09 -6.92
C ALA A 79 -5.78 -5.13 -7.97
N GLU A 80 -5.60 -6.43 -7.71
CA GLU A 80 -6.07 -7.51 -8.58
C GLU A 80 -7.60 -7.42 -8.77
N ARG A 81 -8.35 -7.21 -7.69
CA ARG A 81 -9.81 -7.03 -7.76
C ARG A 81 -10.23 -5.79 -8.53
N LEU A 82 -9.52 -4.68 -8.39
CA LEU A 82 -9.79 -3.46 -9.16
C LEU A 82 -9.53 -3.67 -10.66
N ILE A 83 -8.51 -4.45 -11.02
CA ILE A 83 -8.28 -4.85 -12.41
C ILE A 83 -9.45 -5.69 -12.92
N GLU A 84 -9.91 -6.69 -12.17
CA GLU A 84 -11.09 -7.50 -12.53
C GLU A 84 -12.35 -6.63 -12.69
N GLU A 85 -12.56 -5.67 -11.78
CA GLU A 85 -13.66 -4.70 -11.85
C GLU A 85 -13.58 -3.85 -13.13
N ALA A 86 -12.39 -3.33 -13.46
CA ALA A 86 -12.17 -2.57 -14.68
C ALA A 86 -12.41 -3.42 -15.94
N GLN A 87 -11.95 -4.68 -15.94
CA GLN A 87 -12.10 -5.62 -17.05
C GLN A 87 -13.56 -5.98 -17.34
N ALA A 88 -14.41 -6.00 -16.30
CA ALA A 88 -15.84 -6.21 -16.43
C ALA A 88 -16.59 -4.99 -17.02
N GLY A 89 -15.95 -3.83 -17.04
CA GLY A 89 -16.45 -2.59 -17.61
C GLY A 89 -16.15 -2.41 -19.09
N SER A 90 -15.77 -1.19 -19.47
CA SER A 90 -15.39 -0.88 -20.86
C SER A 90 -14.00 -1.42 -21.18
N SER A 91 -13.82 -1.99 -22.37
CA SER A 91 -12.51 -2.49 -22.80
C SER A 91 -11.47 -1.37 -22.90
N PHE A 92 -10.26 -1.65 -22.42
CA PHE A 92 -9.14 -0.70 -22.40
C PHE A 92 -7.83 -1.36 -22.86
N ASN A 93 -6.85 -0.54 -23.21
CA ASN A 93 -5.50 -0.97 -23.59
C ASN A 93 -4.52 -0.99 -22.42
N ALA A 94 -4.68 -0.05 -21.48
CA ALA A 94 -3.90 -0.01 -20.25
C ALA A 94 -4.69 0.62 -19.09
N LEU A 95 -4.41 0.12 -17.89
CA LEU A 95 -4.92 0.64 -16.63
C LEU A 95 -3.75 0.88 -15.69
N GLU A 96 -3.66 2.09 -15.15
CA GLU A 96 -2.80 2.41 -14.02
C GLU A 96 -3.67 2.60 -12.78
N ILE A 97 -3.27 2.00 -11.67
CA ILE A 97 -3.90 2.19 -10.37
C ILE A 97 -2.86 2.79 -9.44
N MET A 98 -3.12 4.00 -8.96
CA MET A 98 -2.30 4.70 -7.98
C MET A 98 -3.03 4.66 -6.65
N ILE A 99 -2.41 4.07 -5.63
CA ILE A 99 -3.01 3.89 -4.31
C ILE A 99 -2.33 4.82 -3.29
N TYR A 100 -3.17 5.54 -2.56
CA TYR A 100 -2.81 6.56 -1.59
C TYR A 100 -3.42 6.25 -0.23
N ASP A 101 -2.81 6.81 0.81
CA ASP A 101 -3.35 6.83 2.17
C ASP A 101 -4.18 8.09 2.47
N TYR A 102 -3.99 9.16 1.69
CA TYR A 102 -4.76 10.40 1.75
C TYR A 102 -5.07 10.94 0.35
N PRO A 103 -6.27 11.49 0.10
CA PRO A 103 -6.64 12.07 -1.20
C PRO A 103 -5.78 13.28 -1.59
N GLU A 104 -5.27 14.04 -0.62
CA GLU A 104 -4.42 15.22 -0.82
C GLU A 104 -3.10 14.91 -1.55
N TYR A 105 -2.71 13.64 -1.62
CA TYR A 105 -1.51 13.19 -2.33
C TYR A 105 -1.72 13.00 -3.84
N ILE A 106 -2.99 12.98 -4.30
CA ILE A 106 -3.32 12.92 -5.73
C ILE A 106 -2.68 14.11 -6.45
N GLY A 107 -1.94 13.83 -7.52
CA GLY A 107 -1.17 14.82 -8.29
C GLY A 107 0.30 14.97 -7.87
N TYR A 108 0.73 14.44 -6.71
CA TYR A 108 2.13 14.52 -6.23
C TYR A 108 2.83 13.15 -6.12
N GLY A 109 2.21 12.13 -6.70
CA GLY A 109 2.70 10.75 -6.73
C GLY A 109 2.13 9.86 -5.62
N TYR A 110 2.03 8.56 -5.91
CA TYR A 110 1.51 7.56 -4.98
C TYR A 110 2.39 7.35 -3.76
N THR A 111 1.73 7.02 -2.65
CA THR A 111 2.37 6.76 -1.36
C THR A 111 2.40 5.27 -1.02
N LEU A 112 1.36 4.51 -1.36
CA LEU A 112 1.23 3.10 -1.00
C LEU A 112 1.60 2.16 -2.15
N ALA A 113 1.02 2.37 -3.33
CA ALA A 113 1.27 1.50 -4.47
C ALA A 113 1.02 2.17 -5.82
N ARG A 114 1.74 1.69 -6.83
CA ARG A 114 1.46 1.93 -8.25
C ARG A 114 1.41 0.58 -8.94
N VAL A 115 0.30 0.31 -9.59
CA VAL A 115 0.04 -0.94 -10.30
C VAL A 115 -0.28 -0.60 -11.73
N VAL A 116 0.49 -1.15 -12.67
CA VAL A 116 0.25 -0.95 -14.09
C VAL A 116 -0.17 -2.29 -14.69
N PHE A 117 -1.37 -2.33 -15.24
CA PHE A 117 -1.85 -3.44 -16.06
C PHE A 117 -1.88 -2.97 -17.51
N ALA A 118 -0.88 -3.40 -18.27
CA ALA A 118 -0.60 -2.93 -19.64
C ALA A 118 0.14 -4.01 -20.44
N PRO A 119 0.30 -3.87 -21.76
CA PRO A 119 1.14 -4.77 -22.56
C PRO A 119 2.56 -4.81 -21.99
N GLU A 120 2.99 -6.01 -21.60
CA GLU A 120 4.27 -6.24 -20.90
C GLU A 120 4.45 -5.38 -19.62
N GLY A 121 3.35 -4.89 -19.02
CA GLY A 121 3.37 -4.03 -17.85
C GLY A 121 3.84 -2.60 -18.11
N ASP A 122 3.94 -2.15 -19.37
CA ASP A 122 4.42 -0.82 -19.73
C ASP A 122 3.32 0.01 -20.40
N LEU A 123 2.89 1.11 -19.75
CA LEU A 123 1.88 2.03 -20.29
C LEU A 123 2.25 2.54 -21.69
N ARG A 124 3.55 2.70 -21.98
CA ARG A 124 4.03 3.19 -23.29
C ARG A 124 3.74 2.23 -24.44
N LYS A 125 3.36 0.98 -24.13
CA LYS A 125 3.00 -0.05 -25.10
C LYS A 125 1.48 -0.22 -25.27
N ALA A 126 0.66 0.63 -24.66
CA ALA A 126 -0.81 0.49 -24.74
C ALA A 126 -1.34 0.37 -26.19
N ASN A 127 -0.72 1.08 -27.14
CA ASN A 127 -1.11 1.05 -28.56
C ASN A 127 -0.66 -0.20 -29.34
N THR A 128 0.00 -1.18 -28.71
CA THR A 128 0.48 -2.39 -29.40
C THR A 128 -0.54 -3.52 -29.43
N ILE A 129 -1.63 -3.41 -28.69
CA ILE A 129 -2.72 -4.40 -28.63
C ILE A 129 -4.07 -3.72 -28.87
N LYS A 130 -5.15 -4.49 -29.03
CA LYS A 130 -6.51 -3.92 -29.05
C LYS A 130 -7.05 -3.80 -27.62
N PRO A 131 -7.98 -2.85 -27.36
CA PRO A 131 -8.70 -2.83 -26.10
C PRO A 131 -9.37 -4.19 -25.84
N GLY A 132 -9.15 -4.75 -24.65
CA GLY A 132 -9.73 -6.05 -24.26
C GLY A 132 -8.86 -7.28 -24.56
N ASP A 133 -7.71 -7.14 -25.23
CA ASP A 133 -6.72 -8.22 -25.40
C ASP A 133 -5.91 -8.45 -24.09
N TYR A 134 -6.62 -8.71 -22.99
CA TYR A 134 -6.06 -8.76 -21.63
C TYR A 134 -5.07 -9.91 -21.42
N ASP A 135 -5.09 -10.94 -22.28
CA ASP A 135 -4.13 -12.05 -22.28
C ASP A 135 -2.71 -11.65 -22.69
N GLN A 136 -2.59 -10.51 -23.38
CA GLN A 136 -1.30 -9.90 -23.77
C GLN A 136 -0.80 -8.88 -22.74
N MET A 137 -1.54 -8.66 -21.65
CA MET A 137 -1.19 -7.71 -20.61
C MET A 137 -0.59 -8.40 -19.41
N SER A 138 0.29 -7.69 -18.70
CA SER A 138 0.88 -8.15 -17.45
C SER A 138 0.89 -7.03 -16.42
N ILE A 139 0.97 -7.41 -15.15
CA ILE A 139 0.97 -6.46 -14.05
C ILE A 139 2.42 -6.09 -13.70
N GLN A 140 2.76 -4.80 -13.78
CA GLN A 140 3.93 -4.24 -13.15
C GLN A 140 3.55 -3.74 -11.74
N TRP A 141 4.25 -4.28 -10.74
CA TRP A 141 4.04 -3.97 -9.34
C TRP A 141 5.07 -2.98 -8.82
N ASP A 142 4.60 -1.90 -8.21
CA ASP A 142 5.37 -1.10 -7.25
C ASP A 142 4.52 -0.99 -5.99
N LEU A 143 4.84 -1.80 -4.99
CA LEU A 143 4.14 -1.87 -3.72
C LEU A 143 5.12 -1.44 -2.63
N ARG A 144 4.67 -0.60 -1.70
CA ARG A 144 5.54 -0.08 -0.64
C ARG A 144 5.06 -0.55 0.72
N GLU A 145 5.91 -1.27 1.44
CA GLU A 145 5.65 -1.62 2.83
C GLU A 145 5.92 -0.41 3.73
N LYS A 146 5.01 -0.18 4.68
CA LYS A 146 4.96 1.03 5.51
C LYS A 146 4.97 0.71 6.98
N ILE A 147 5.67 1.56 7.74
CA ILE A 147 5.56 1.66 9.21
C ILE A 147 4.53 2.75 9.50
N TRP A 148 3.27 2.36 9.65
CA TRP A 148 2.11 3.27 9.74
C TRP A 148 2.21 4.30 10.87
N GLU A 149 2.98 4.02 11.92
CA GLU A 149 3.27 4.97 13.01
C GLU A 149 4.11 6.17 12.55
N LYS A 150 4.66 6.14 11.33
CA LYS A 150 5.43 7.23 10.71
C LYS A 150 4.61 8.05 9.71
N GLN A 151 3.36 7.66 9.46
CA GLN A 151 2.45 8.39 8.60
C GLN A 151 2.25 9.84 9.11
N LEU A 152 2.02 10.77 8.18
CA LEU A 152 1.52 12.09 8.55
C LEU A 152 0.12 11.96 9.18
N SER A 153 -0.20 12.83 10.13
CA SER A 153 -1.58 13.05 10.55
C SER A 153 -2.34 13.84 9.47
N GLN A 154 -3.67 13.84 9.52
CA GLN A 154 -4.50 14.60 8.59
C GLN A 154 -4.13 16.11 8.55
N ASP A 155 -3.89 16.73 9.72
CA ASP A 155 -3.51 18.15 9.80
C ASP A 155 -2.13 18.39 9.16
N GLU A 156 -1.17 17.49 9.41
CA GLU A 156 0.15 17.55 8.77
C GLU A 156 0.04 17.38 7.24
N VAL A 157 -0.87 16.55 6.74
CA VAL A 157 -1.11 16.37 5.30
C VAL A 157 -1.63 17.65 4.66
N VAL A 158 -2.56 18.36 5.31
CA VAL A 158 -3.09 19.64 4.83
C VAL A 158 -1.97 20.67 4.70
N ILE A 159 -1.11 20.77 5.73
CA ILE A 159 0.05 21.68 5.72
C ILE A 159 1.05 21.29 4.62
N TRP A 160 1.36 19.99 4.52
CA TRP A 160 2.25 19.47 3.48
C TRP A 160 1.71 19.81 2.08
N LYS A 161 0.41 19.64 1.85
CA LYS A 161 -0.22 19.96 0.56
C LYS A 161 -0.12 21.45 0.25
N ALA A 162 -0.40 22.33 1.21
CA ALA A 162 -0.25 23.77 1.03
C ALA A 162 1.18 24.16 0.62
N TRP A 163 2.18 23.52 1.23
CA TRP A 163 3.58 23.68 0.83
C TRP A 163 3.83 23.22 -0.61
N GLN A 164 3.33 22.05 -1.02
CA GLN A 164 3.50 21.53 -2.39
C GLN A 164 2.80 22.39 -3.45
N ASP A 165 1.60 22.86 -3.16
CA ASP A 165 0.84 23.77 -4.02
C ASP A 165 1.63 25.06 -4.25
N TYR A 166 2.08 25.69 -3.17
CA TYR A 166 2.84 26.92 -3.25
C TYR A 166 4.18 26.71 -3.97
N TYR A 167 4.90 25.61 -3.69
CA TYR A 167 6.12 25.26 -4.41
C TYR A 167 5.87 25.12 -5.92
N SER A 168 4.80 24.43 -6.30
CA SER A 168 4.44 24.23 -7.72
C SER A 168 4.10 25.55 -8.40
N GLU A 169 3.40 26.46 -7.73
CA GLU A 169 3.12 27.81 -8.24
C GLU A 169 4.39 28.64 -8.44
N GLN A 170 5.36 28.56 -7.52
CA GLN A 170 6.64 29.25 -7.69
C GLN A 170 7.50 28.62 -8.78
N ALA A 171 7.45 27.29 -8.94
CA ALA A 171 8.22 26.56 -9.95
C ALA A 171 7.84 26.94 -11.40
N VAL A 172 6.64 27.49 -11.62
CA VAL A 172 6.23 28.07 -12.91
C VAL A 172 6.99 29.37 -13.23
N LYS A 173 7.39 30.12 -12.21
CA LYS A 173 8.03 31.44 -12.33
C LYS A 173 9.55 31.35 -12.27
N GLU A 174 10.06 30.42 -11.46
CA GLU A 174 11.47 30.23 -11.19
C GLU A 174 11.83 28.75 -11.27
N ALA A 175 12.95 28.42 -11.92
CA ALA A 175 13.35 27.02 -12.13
C ALA A 175 13.64 26.26 -10.82
N MET A 176 14.05 26.96 -9.77
CA MET A 176 14.35 26.38 -8.47
C MET A 176 13.91 27.32 -7.34
N PRO A 177 12.63 27.29 -6.95
CA PRO A 177 12.11 28.11 -5.87
C PRO A 177 12.87 27.89 -4.55
N ASP A 178 13.09 28.98 -3.80
CA ASP A 178 13.73 28.89 -2.48
C ASP A 178 12.80 28.20 -1.48
N LYS A 179 13.17 26.97 -1.10
CA LYS A 179 12.38 26.14 -0.18
C LYS A 179 12.28 26.74 1.22
N ASN A 180 13.29 27.48 1.68
CA ASN A 180 13.25 28.09 3.02
C ASN A 180 12.23 29.23 3.04
N LEU A 181 12.23 30.08 2.01
CA LEU A 181 11.23 31.13 1.85
C LEU A 181 9.81 30.56 1.78
N ILE A 182 9.64 29.45 1.07
CA ILE A 182 8.34 28.75 1.01
C ILE A 182 7.94 28.26 2.40
N SER A 183 8.85 27.62 3.14
CA SER A 183 8.57 27.16 4.50
C SER A 183 8.23 28.33 5.44
N GLU A 184 8.86 29.50 5.31
CA GLU A 184 8.51 30.73 6.04
C GLU A 184 7.07 31.21 5.72
N VAL A 185 6.69 31.26 4.44
CA VAL A 185 5.34 31.69 4.02
C VAL A 185 4.25 30.74 4.55
N ILE A 186 4.50 29.44 4.48
CA ILE A 186 3.55 28.44 4.99
C ILE A 186 3.50 28.49 6.52
N ALA A 187 4.64 28.65 7.20
CA ALA A 187 4.71 28.80 8.64
C ALA A 187 3.88 29.98 9.15
N ASP A 188 3.98 31.15 8.50
CA ASP A 188 3.16 32.32 8.80
C ASP A 188 1.66 32.03 8.63
N THR A 189 1.28 31.30 7.59
CA THR A 189 -0.11 30.95 7.27
C THR A 189 -0.75 30.06 8.36
N TYR A 190 0.03 29.12 8.90
CA TYR A 190 -0.43 28.16 9.90
C TYR A 190 -0.05 28.54 11.34
N ASN A 191 0.59 29.69 11.55
CA ASN A 191 1.11 30.15 12.84
C ASN A 191 2.01 29.08 13.52
N MET A 192 3.01 28.61 12.77
CA MET A 192 3.99 27.60 13.16
C MET A 192 5.42 28.13 12.98
N GLU A 193 6.41 27.41 13.50
CA GLU A 193 7.81 27.70 13.17
C GLU A 193 8.18 27.08 11.81
N PRO A 194 9.00 27.73 10.96
CA PRO A 194 9.44 27.16 9.68
C PRO A 194 10.08 25.77 9.80
N SER A 195 10.77 25.50 10.93
CA SER A 195 11.34 24.19 11.21
C SER A 195 10.31 23.07 11.34
N ASP A 196 9.09 23.38 11.80
CA ASP A 196 8.02 22.38 11.91
C ASP A 196 7.44 22.05 10.52
N ILE A 197 7.36 23.05 9.63
CA ILE A 197 6.98 22.86 8.23
C ILE A 197 8.00 21.94 7.53
N ASP A 198 9.29 22.20 7.74
CA ASP A 198 10.35 21.36 7.19
C ASP A 198 10.32 19.93 7.75
N ALA A 199 10.00 19.77 9.04
CA ALA A 199 9.86 18.46 9.67
C ALA A 199 8.69 17.66 9.06
N ILE A 200 7.53 18.30 8.83
CA ILE A 200 6.38 17.69 8.14
C ILE A 200 6.77 17.26 6.73
N ARG A 201 7.44 18.14 5.97
CA ARG A 201 7.91 17.82 4.60
C ARG A 201 8.85 16.63 4.59
N LEU A 202 9.84 16.62 5.47
CA LEU A 202 10.81 15.54 5.56
C LEU A 202 10.15 14.23 6.00
N LYS A 203 9.23 14.27 6.97
CA LYS A 203 8.44 13.12 7.40
C LYS A 203 7.67 12.51 6.23
N GLN A 204 7.08 13.33 5.36
CA GLN A 204 6.38 12.85 4.17
C GLN A 204 7.31 12.31 3.08
N GLU A 205 8.50 12.89 2.90
CA GLU A 205 9.51 12.32 1.99
C GLU A 205 9.95 10.93 2.46
N TYR A 206 10.17 10.76 3.76
CA TYR A 206 10.42 9.45 4.35
C TYR A 206 9.20 8.53 4.18
N TRP A 207 7.99 8.98 4.49
CA TRP A 207 6.79 8.16 4.32
C TRP A 207 6.65 7.66 2.88
N ARG A 208 6.82 8.54 1.89
CA ARG A 208 6.66 8.20 0.47
C ARG A 208 7.71 7.18 0.02
N TYR A 209 8.99 7.43 0.29
CA TYR A 209 10.10 6.66 -0.29
C TYR A 209 10.69 5.58 0.60
N ALA A 210 10.42 5.58 1.91
CA ALA A 210 10.75 4.45 2.74
C ALA A 210 9.94 3.26 2.24
N ASN A 211 10.65 2.32 1.63
CA ASN A 211 10.17 0.97 1.43
C ASN A 211 10.92 0.11 2.44
N PHE A 212 10.22 -0.30 3.50
CA PHE A 212 10.80 -1.17 4.50
C PHE A 212 10.78 -2.59 3.95
N ASP A 213 11.65 -2.86 2.98
CA ASP A 213 11.83 -4.19 2.39
C ASP A 213 12.25 -5.18 3.49
N TYR A 214 11.29 -5.86 4.11
CA TYR A 214 11.52 -6.97 5.03
C TYR A 214 11.29 -8.33 4.36
N ILE A 215 11.18 -8.39 3.03
CA ILE A 215 11.09 -9.65 2.27
C ILE A 215 12.41 -9.96 1.57
N THR A 216 13.53 -9.95 2.31
CA THR A 216 14.74 -10.75 2.03
C THR A 216 15.49 -11.18 3.31
N ARG A 217 14.77 -11.52 4.40
CA ARG A 217 15.32 -12.38 5.47
C ARG A 217 14.30 -13.41 5.94
#